data_AF-A0AAW5YNW1-F1
#
_entry.id   AF-A0AAW5YNW1-F1
#
_cell.length_a   1.000
_cell.length_b   1.000
_cell.length_c   1.000
_cell.angle_alpha   90.00
_cell.angle_beta   90.00
_cell.angle_gamma   90.00
#
_symmetry.space_group_name_H-M   'P 1'
#
loop_
_entity.id
_entity.type
_entity.pdbx_description
1 polymer ?
#
loop_
_entity_poly.entity_id
_entity_poly.type
_entity_poly.pdbx_seq_one_letter_code
_entity_poly.pdbx_strand_id
1 'polypeptide(L)' 'MSIVIDIAEGKKIVPHIVLVGAGGNGGLILQHIAQMMSIFQLDGEIVVADPDTVEEKVRP' A
#
# COMPACT_ATOMS: atom_id res chain seq x y z
N MET A 1 -1.10 28.39 -6.36
CA MET A 1 -2.45 28.15 -5.81
C MET A 1 -2.56 26.66 -5.54
N SER A 2 -2.51 26.21 -4.30
CA SER A 2 -2.64 24.80 -3.94
C SER A 2 -4.07 24.54 -3.51
N ILE A 3 -4.79 23.71 -4.27
CA ILE A 3 -6.09 23.20 -3.84
C ILE A 3 -5.79 22.12 -2.78
N VAL A 4 -6.36 22.29 -1.58
CA VAL A 4 -6.32 21.28 -0.52
C VAL A 4 -7.71 20.65 -0.47
N ILE A 5 -7.80 19.35 -0.77
CA ILE A 5 -9.03 18.57 -0.64
C ILE A 5 -8.92 17.79 0.67
N ASP A 6 -9.65 18.23 1.69
CA ASP A 6 -9.74 17.52 2.97
C ASP A 6 -10.87 16.49 2.90
N ILE A 7 -10.51 15.23 2.63
CA ILE A 7 -11.44 14.09 2.61
C ILE A 7 -11.72 13.53 4.01
N ALA A 8 -10.96 13.95 5.03
CA ALA A 8 -11.03 13.40 6.36
C ALA A 8 -11.83 14.29 7.33
N GLU A 9 -12.33 15.43 6.85
CA GLU A 9 -13.08 16.41 7.65
C GLU A 9 -12.33 16.79 8.94
N GLY A 10 -11.02 17.07 8.82
CA GLY A 10 -10.13 17.39 9.93
C GLY A 10 -9.72 16.19 10.81
N LYS A 11 -10.11 14.96 10.46
CA LYS A 11 -9.67 13.74 11.14
C LYS A 11 -8.37 13.21 10.56
N LYS A 12 -7.67 12.39 11.34
CA LYS A 12 -6.49 11.65 10.87
C LYS A 12 -6.92 10.37 10.16
N ILE A 13 -6.45 10.15 8.94
CA ILE A 13 -6.62 8.88 8.24
C ILE A 13 -5.56 7.90 8.75
N VAL A 14 -6.00 6.74 9.23
CA VAL A 14 -5.11 5.65 9.68
C VAL A 14 -5.59 4.37 9.01
N PRO A 15 -5.07 4.02 7.81
CA PRO A 15 -5.59 2.90 7.04
C PRO A 15 -5.11 1.56 7.61
N HIS A 16 -6.02 0.58 7.60
CA HIS A 16 -5.70 -0.84 7.77
C HIS A 16 -5.93 -1.52 6.41
N ILE A 17 -4.84 -1.94 5.76
CA ILE A 17 -4.84 -2.41 4.37
C ILE A 17 -4.58 -3.90 4.35
N VAL A 18 -5.49 -4.66 3.72
CA VAL A 18 -5.34 -6.10 3.52
C VAL A 18 -5.13 -6.37 2.03
N LEU A 19 -3.99 -6.99 1.69
CA LEU A 19 -3.64 -7.40 0.34
C LEU A 19 -3.54 -8.92 0.26
N VAL A 20 -4.39 -9.53 -0.57
CA VAL A 20 -4.35 -10.97 -0.86
C VAL A 20 -3.71 -11.17 -2.23
N GLY A 21 -2.57 -11.84 -2.26
CA GLY A 21 -1.71 -12.01 -3.42
C GLY A 21 -0.57 -10.99 -3.47
N ALA A 22 0.67 -11.49 -3.52
CA ALA A 22 1.93 -10.75 -3.56
C ALA A 22 2.80 -11.08 -4.77
N GLY A 23 2.25 -11.79 -5.78
CA GLY A 23 2.87 -11.97 -7.10
C GLY A 23 3.00 -10.67 -7.91
N GLY A 24 3.17 -10.74 -9.24
CA GLY A 24 3.53 -9.57 -10.07
C GLY A 24 2.70 -8.29 -9.82
N ASN A 25 1.37 -8.38 -9.86
CA ASN A 25 0.51 -7.23 -9.57
C ASN A 25 0.50 -6.85 -8.09
N GLY A 26 0.49 -7.85 -7.20
CA GLY A 26 0.50 -7.64 -5.76
C GLY A 26 1.74 -6.89 -5.29
N GLY A 27 2.91 -7.26 -5.81
CA GLY A 27 4.17 -6.57 -5.55
C GLY A 27 4.18 -5.11 -6.03
N LEU A 28 3.65 -4.83 -7.23
CA LEU A 28 3.51 -3.46 -7.74
C LEU A 28 2.53 -2.62 -6.90
N ILE A 29 1.41 -3.20 -6.51
CA ILE A 29 0.42 -2.56 -5.64
C ILE A 29 1.04 -2.26 -4.27
N LEU A 30 1.76 -3.21 -3.68
CA LEU A 30 2.44 -3.04 -2.41
C LEU A 30 3.46 -1.90 -2.46
N GLN A 31 4.23 -1.81 -3.55
CA GLN A 31 5.16 -0.69 -3.78
C GLN A 31 4.42 0.65 -3.85
N HIS A 32 3.34 0.76 -4.61
CA HIS A 32 2.56 2.00 -4.71
C HIS A 32 1.88 2.38 -3.38
N ILE A 33 1.41 1.42 -2.60
CA ILE A 33 0.84 1.65 -1.27
C ILE A 33 1.93 2.20 -0.34
N ALA A 34 3.10 1.56 -0.30
CA ALA A 34 4.21 2.03 0.53
C ALA A 34 4.66 3.45 0.16
N GLN A 35 4.74 3.75 -1.14
CA GLN A 35 5.03 5.11 -1.64
C GLN A 35 3.96 6.12 -1.21
N MET A 36 2.69 5.77 -1.36
CA MET A 36 1.57 6.63 -0.94
C MET A 36 1.65 6.92 0.56
N MET A 37 1.80 5.91 1.40
CA MET A 37 1.91 6.08 2.85
C MET A 37 3.11 6.96 3.22
N SER A 38 4.25 6.81 2.54
CA SER A 38 5.43 7.65 2.75
C SER A 38 5.22 9.10 2.31
N ILE A 39 4.62 9.35 1.13
CA ILE A 39 4.40 10.70 0.59
C ILE A 39 3.46 11.49 1.49
N PHE A 40 2.40 10.84 1.96
CA PHE A 40 1.39 11.47 2.80
C PHE A 40 1.67 11.37 4.30
N GLN A 41 2.80 10.77 4.70
CA GLN A 41 3.20 10.58 6.10
C GLN A 41 2.06 9.94 6.93
N LEU A 42 1.43 8.89 6.38
CA LEU A 42 0.30 8.21 7.00
C LEU A 42 0.79 7.14 7.96
N ASP A 43 0.29 7.18 9.19
CA ASP A 43 0.36 6.03 10.10
C ASP A 43 -0.70 5.01 9.69
N GLY A 44 -0.39 3.71 9.74
CA GLY A 44 -1.34 2.65 9.38
C GLY A 44 -0.73 1.26 9.50
N GLU A 45 -1.48 0.26 9.06
CA GLU A 45 -1.10 -1.15 9.06
C GLU A 45 -1.32 -1.77 7.68
N ILE A 46 -0.38 -2.61 7.25
CA ILE A 46 -0.51 -3.41 6.03
C ILE A 46 -0.35 -4.89 6.39
N VAL A 47 -1.34 -5.68 6.00
CA VAL A 47 -1.31 -7.15 6.10
C VAL A 47 -1.31 -7.71 4.68
N VAL A 48 -0.31 -8.54 4.37
CA VAL A 48 -0.17 -9.19 3.06
C VAL A 48 -0.17 -10.70 3.25
N ALA A 49 -0.96 -11.40 2.44
CA ALA A 49 -1.00 -12.86 2.43
C ALA A 49 -0.89 -13.38 1.00
N ASP A 50 0.06 -14.29 0.76
CA ASP A 50 0.19 -15.05 -0.46
C ASP A 50 0.60 -16.48 -0.08
N PRO A 51 -0.18 -17.52 -0.45
CA PRO A 51 0.20 -18.91 -0.16
C PRO A 51 1.36 -19.42 -1.02
N ASP A 52 1.74 -18.70 -2.09
CA ASP A 52 2.77 -19.13 -3.03
C ASP A 52 4.19 -18.80 -2.54
N THR A 53 5.19 -19.45 -3.14
CA THR A 53 6.62 -19.24 -2.84
C THR A 53 7.34 -18.65 -4.04
N VAL A 54 8.29 -17.74 -3.80
CA VAL A 54 9.08 -17.11 -4.87
C VAL A 54 9.90 -18.17 -5.63
N GLU A 55 9.58 -18.33 -6.91
CA GLU A 55 10.31 -19.17 -7.86
C GLU A 55 11.42 -18.37 -8.57
N GLU A 56 12.45 -19.03 -9.09
CA GLU A 56 13.56 -18.38 -9.79
C GLU A 56 13.10 -17.57 -11.02
N LYS A 57 12.11 -18.08 -11.77
CA LYS A 57 11.55 -17.42 -12.97
C LYS A 57 10.87 -16.08 -12.67
N VAL A 58 10.45 -15.83 -11.43
CA VAL A 58 9.72 -14.62 -11.01
C VAL A 58 10.56 -13.70 -10.13
N ARG A 59 11.87 -13.97 -10.00
CA ARG A 59 12.79 -13.06 -9.31
C ARG A 59 13.02 -11.81 -10.16
N PRO A 60 13.07 -10.61 -9.53
CA PRO A 60 13.42 -9.37 -10.23
C PRO A 60 14.85 -9.39 -10.77
#